data_AF-M0DNS8-F1
#
_entry.id   AF-M0DNS8-F1
#
_cell.length_a   1.000
_cell.length_b   1.000
_cell.length_c   1.000
_cell.angle_alpha   90.00
_cell.angle_beta   90.00
_cell.angle_gamma   90.00
#
_symmetry.space_group_name_H-M   'P 1'
#
loop_
_entity.id
_entity.type
_entity.pdbx_description
1 polymer ?
#
loop_
_entity_poly.entity_id
_entity_poly.type
_entity_poly.pdbx_seq_one_letter_code
_entity_poly.pdbx_strand_id
1 'polypeptide(L)'
;MTDDNPTDIVDDQATGDTTEYSKVWMNESKSDISSSPPDVDVKSEWGSVTVYLPESLRNELELTYRKLGYECKQSHGRDLQKLRDFYPLVFAMGLESLESTDSEDALSVLDFILEDYE
;
A
#
# COMPACT_ATOMS: atom_id res chain seq x y z
N MET A 1 -46.31 41.63 5.77
CA MET A 1 -45.08 42.26 5.26
C MET A 1 -44.07 42.05 6.35
N THR A 2 -43.08 41.18 6.31
CA THR A 2 -42.32 40.41 5.29
C THR A 2 -41.31 39.63 6.17
N ASP A 3 -40.73 38.47 5.92
CA ASP A 3 -40.74 37.45 4.89
C ASP A 3 -39.94 36.27 5.51
N ASP A 4 -40.28 35.05 5.12
CA ASP A 4 -39.46 33.84 5.30
C ASP A 4 -38.06 34.00 4.69
N ASN A 5 -37.02 33.42 5.33
CA ASN A 5 -36.15 32.39 4.74
C ASN A 5 -34.95 32.05 5.67
N PRO A 6 -34.73 30.77 6.04
CA PRO A 6 -33.49 30.27 6.62
C PRO A 6 -32.61 29.62 5.53
N THR A 7 -31.37 30.08 5.38
CA THR A 7 -30.29 29.44 4.60
C THR A 7 -28.99 29.84 5.30
N ASP A 8 -27.94 29.04 5.42
CA ASP A 8 -27.62 27.78 4.78
C ASP A 8 -26.61 27.04 5.67
N ILE A 9 -26.54 25.74 5.43
CA ILE A 9 -25.68 24.74 6.05
C ILE A 9 -24.23 25.05 5.69
N VAL A 10 -23.32 25.08 6.68
CA VAL A 10 -21.89 24.84 6.42
C VAL A 10 -21.49 23.54 7.11
N ASP A 11 -21.37 22.55 6.23
CA ASP A 11 -20.82 21.22 6.40
C ASP A 11 -19.35 21.35 6.81
N ASP A 12 -19.06 21.14 8.10
CA ASP A 12 -17.68 20.97 8.58
C ASP A 12 -17.30 19.51 8.34
N GLN A 13 -17.09 19.18 7.05
CA GLN A 13 -16.52 17.91 6.68
C GLN A 13 -15.07 17.88 7.16
N ALA A 14 -14.85 17.08 8.20
CA ALA A 14 -13.57 16.60 8.65
C ALA A 14 -12.69 16.26 7.44
N THR A 15 -11.69 17.10 7.19
CA THR A 15 -10.55 16.80 6.33
C THR A 15 -9.86 15.57 6.91
N GLY A 16 -10.22 14.40 6.37
CA GLY A 16 -9.49 13.17 6.63
C GLY A 16 -8.05 13.36 6.17
N ASP A 17 -7.14 13.22 7.13
CA ASP A 17 -5.70 13.04 6.89
C ASP A 17 -5.54 11.91 5.87
N THR A 18 -5.43 12.30 4.60
CA THR A 18 -5.10 11.38 3.53
C THR A 18 -3.59 11.24 3.60
N THR A 19 -3.19 10.20 4.32
CA THR A 19 -1.87 9.58 4.44
C THR A 19 -0.84 10.15 3.47
N GLU A 20 0.19 10.80 4.03
CA GLU A 20 1.27 11.50 3.30
C GLU A 20 1.96 10.67 2.22
N TYR A 21 1.85 9.33 2.28
CA TYR A 21 2.45 8.40 1.33
C TYR A 21 1.80 8.40 -0.07
N SER A 22 0.59 8.95 -0.22
CA SER A 22 -0.01 9.15 -1.55
C SER A 22 0.79 10.12 -2.43
N LYS A 23 1.66 10.96 -1.83
CA LYS A 23 2.48 11.93 -2.56
C LYS A 23 3.73 11.34 -3.21
N VAL A 24 4.29 10.24 -2.68
CA VAL A 24 5.57 9.69 -3.18
C VAL A 24 5.42 9.10 -4.59
N TRP A 25 4.21 8.68 -4.98
CA TRP A 25 3.92 8.08 -6.28
C TRP A 25 3.35 9.05 -7.33
N MET A 26 3.04 10.30 -6.95
CA MET A 26 2.58 11.33 -7.87
C MET A 26 3.76 12.17 -8.37
N ASN A 27 4.60 11.58 -9.22
CA ASN A 27 5.49 12.40 -10.04
C ASN A 27 4.63 13.19 -11.04
N GLU A 28 4.80 14.51 -11.09
CA GLU A 28 4.06 15.44 -11.94
C GLU A 28 4.08 15.01 -13.41
N SER A 29 2.92 14.67 -13.96
CA SER A 29 2.66 14.72 -15.40
C SER A 29 1.17 14.98 -15.62
N LYS A 30 0.84 16.25 -15.92
CA LYS A 30 -0.47 16.61 -16.46
C LYS A 30 -0.60 16.03 -17.86
N SER A 31 -1.37 14.96 -18.03
CA SER A 31 -2.09 14.65 -19.27
C SER A 31 -2.94 13.39 -19.11
N ASP A 32 -4.25 13.57 -19.31
CA ASP A 32 -5.25 12.61 -19.74
C ASP A 32 -5.43 11.29 -18.96
N ILE A 33 -6.60 11.18 -18.31
CA ILE A 33 -7.15 9.95 -17.72
C ILE A 33 -7.37 8.93 -18.84
N SER A 34 -6.33 8.17 -19.17
CA SER A 34 -6.43 6.83 -19.74
C SER A 34 -6.28 5.85 -18.58
N SER A 35 -7.28 5.00 -18.36
CA SER A 35 -7.38 4.06 -17.22
C SER A 35 -6.35 2.93 -17.21
N SER A 36 -5.16 3.15 -17.76
CA SER A 36 -4.03 2.22 -17.67
C SER A 36 -2.91 2.88 -16.89
N PRO A 37 -2.37 2.23 -15.84
CA PRO A 37 -1.19 2.74 -15.17
C PRO A 37 -0.07 2.92 -16.21
N PRO A 38 0.76 3.98 -16.09
CA PRO A 38 1.84 4.22 -17.03
C PRO A 38 2.73 2.97 -17.16
N ASP A 39 3.17 2.69 -18.38
CA ASP A 39 4.06 1.56 -18.68
C ASP A 39 5.48 1.90 -18.23
N VAL A 40 5.66 1.95 -16.90
CA VAL A 40 6.94 2.21 -16.24
C VAL A 40 7.77 0.93 -16.27
N ASP A 41 8.98 0.99 -16.84
CA ASP A 41 9.94 -0.09 -16.72
C ASP A 41 10.58 -0.04 -15.32
N VAL A 42 9.90 -0.69 -14.38
CA VAL A 42 10.30 -0.76 -12.97
C VAL A 42 11.73 -1.22 -12.75
N LYS A 43 12.31 -2.00 -13.67
CA LYS A 43 13.70 -2.46 -13.53
C LYS A 43 14.73 -1.39 -13.85
N SER A 44 14.36 -0.43 -14.70
CA SER A 44 15.22 0.68 -15.10
C SER A 44 15.02 1.92 -14.23
N GLU A 45 13.79 2.14 -13.75
CA GLU A 45 13.42 3.37 -13.05
C GLU A 45 13.49 3.25 -11.52
N TRP A 46 13.38 2.05 -10.94
CA TRP A 46 13.33 1.88 -9.49
C TRP A 46 14.62 1.26 -8.92
N GLY A 47 14.94 1.61 -7.67
CA GLY A 47 16.05 1.01 -6.94
C GLY A 47 15.77 -0.44 -6.54
N SER A 48 16.73 -1.33 -6.76
CA SER A 48 16.62 -2.74 -6.35
C SER A 48 16.98 -2.91 -4.87
N VAL A 49 16.17 -3.67 -4.13
CA VAL A 49 16.49 -4.16 -2.79
C VAL A 49 16.48 -5.68 -2.80
N THR A 50 17.52 -6.30 -2.24
CA THR A 50 17.59 -7.76 -2.05
C THR A 50 17.42 -8.07 -0.56
N VAL A 51 16.46 -8.92 -0.23
CA VAL A 51 16.16 -9.36 1.14
C VAL A 51 16.21 -10.88 1.20
N TYR A 52 16.84 -11.42 2.24
CA TYR A 52 16.83 -12.85 2.52
C TYR A 52 15.68 -13.15 3.50
N LEU A 53 14.81 -14.08 3.10
CA LEU A 53 13.67 -14.50 3.91
C LEU A 53 13.82 -15.98 4.26
N PRO A 54 13.51 -16.37 5.49
CA PRO A 54 13.40 -17.77 5.88
C PRO A 54 12.32 -18.49 5.08
N GLU A 55 12.46 -19.81 4.95
CA GLU A 55 11.63 -20.58 4.03
C GLU A 55 10.13 -20.48 4.37
N SER A 56 9.76 -20.52 5.65
CA SER A 56 8.38 -20.36 6.12
C SER A 56 7.78 -19.03 5.65
N LEU A 57 8.45 -17.93 5.96
CA LEU A 57 8.01 -16.58 5.58
C LEU A 57 8.00 -16.38 4.05
N ARG A 58 8.99 -16.93 3.32
CA ARG A 58 9.03 -16.89 1.86
C ARG A 58 7.83 -17.64 1.25
N ASN A 59 7.47 -18.78 1.82
CA ASN A 59 6.33 -19.57 1.35
C ASN A 59 5.01 -18.87 1.65
N GLU A 60 4.88 -18.24 2.81
CA GLU A 60 3.70 -17.44 3.16
C GLU A 60 3.54 -16.22 2.25
N LEU A 61 4.64 -15.53 1.93
CA LEU A 61 4.64 -14.41 0.98
C LEU A 61 4.18 -14.84 -0.42
N GLU A 62 4.64 -16.00 -0.89
CA GLU A 62 4.24 -16.56 -2.18
C GLU A 62 2.75 -16.98 -2.19
N LEU A 63 2.27 -17.58 -1.11
CA LEU A 63 0.86 -17.96 -0.97
C LEU A 63 -0.04 -16.73 -0.96
N THR A 64 0.34 -15.71 -0.20
CA THR A 64 -0.39 -14.44 -0.11
C THR A 64 -0.46 -13.75 -1.46
N TYR A 65 0.64 -13.72 -2.23
CA TYR A 65 0.62 -13.21 -3.60
C TYR A 65 -0.40 -13.93 -4.47
N ARG A 66 -0.43 -15.28 -4.44
CA ARG A 66 -1.35 -16.07 -5.27
C ARG A 66 -2.80 -15.82 -4.88
N LYS A 67 -3.08 -15.78 -3.58
CA LYS A 67 -4.43 -15.54 -3.05
C LYS A 67 -4.92 -14.14 -3.42
N LEU A 68 -4.15 -13.11 -3.09
CA LEU A 68 -4.52 -11.72 -3.39
C LEU A 68 -4.61 -11.48 -4.90
N GLY A 69 -3.68 -12.05 -5.68
CA GLY A 69 -3.71 -12.00 -7.14
C GLY A 69 -4.99 -12.61 -7.72
N TYR A 70 -5.41 -13.79 -7.21
CA TYR A 70 -6.66 -14.41 -7.61
C TYR A 70 -7.88 -13.56 -7.24
N GLU A 71 -7.94 -13.05 -6.01
CA GLU A 71 -9.03 -12.21 -5.53
C GLU A 71 -9.15 -10.94 -6.37
N CYS A 72 -8.07 -10.20 -6.61
CA CYS A 72 -8.07 -9.01 -7.45
C CYS A 72 -8.44 -9.31 -8.90
N LYS A 73 -7.99 -10.45 -9.46
CA LYS A 73 -8.37 -10.84 -10.82
C LYS A 73 -9.85 -11.13 -10.92
N GLN A 74 -10.41 -11.84 -9.95
CA GLN A 74 -11.82 -12.20 -9.91
C GLN A 74 -12.73 -10.98 -9.68
N SER A 75 -12.38 -10.12 -8.72
CA SER A 75 -13.23 -9.01 -8.27
C SER A 75 -13.06 -7.73 -9.08
N HIS A 76 -11.85 -7.46 -9.60
CA HIS A 76 -11.50 -6.20 -10.26
C HIS A 76 -10.92 -6.40 -11.67
N GLY A 77 -10.78 -7.63 -12.16
CA GLY A 77 -10.20 -7.93 -13.47
C GLY A 77 -8.70 -7.65 -13.61
N ARG A 78 -8.05 -7.14 -12.56
CA ARG A 78 -6.64 -6.77 -12.54
C ARG A 78 -5.75 -7.97 -12.21
N ASP A 79 -4.72 -8.17 -13.02
CA ASP A 79 -3.67 -9.14 -12.73
C ASP A 79 -2.53 -8.45 -11.98
N LEU A 80 -2.15 -8.98 -10.81
CA LEU A 80 -1.10 -8.40 -9.96
C LEU A 80 0.28 -8.88 -10.42
N GLN A 81 1.15 -7.94 -10.77
CA GLN A 81 2.55 -8.25 -11.05
C GLN A 81 3.37 -8.26 -9.76
N LYS A 82 4.18 -9.31 -9.55
CA LYS A 82 5.01 -9.45 -8.33
C LYS A 82 5.89 -8.22 -8.06
N LEU A 83 6.67 -7.82 -9.07
CA LEU A 83 7.68 -6.77 -8.93
C LEU A 83 7.09 -5.37 -8.90
N ARG A 84 6.09 -5.10 -9.75
CA ARG A 84 5.51 -3.76 -9.88
C ARG A 84 4.44 -3.46 -8.85
N ASP A 85 3.65 -4.46 -8.47
CA ASP A 85 2.45 -4.25 -7.66
C ASP A 85 2.60 -4.87 -6.26
N PHE A 86 2.89 -6.18 -6.17
CA PHE A 86 2.79 -6.91 -4.91
C PHE A 86 3.89 -6.58 -3.89
N TYR A 87 5.17 -6.64 -4.28
CA TYR A 87 6.25 -6.34 -3.33
C TYR A 87 6.19 -4.90 -2.79
N PRO A 88 6.00 -3.85 -3.63
CA PRO A 88 5.81 -2.50 -3.13
C PRO A 88 4.63 -2.38 -2.16
N LEU A 89 3.51 -3.06 -2.43
CA LEU A 89 2.36 -3.08 -1.53
C LEU A 89 2.70 -3.70 -0.16
N VAL A 90 3.41 -4.83 -0.14
CA VAL A 90 3.84 -5.49 1.11
C VAL A 90 4.76 -4.57 1.91
N PHE A 91 5.73 -3.93 1.27
CA PHE A 91 6.64 -3.00 1.95
C PHE A 91 5.90 -1.75 2.46
N ALA A 92 4.99 -1.18 1.68
CA ALA A 92 4.22 -0.01 2.10
C ALA A 92 3.38 -0.31 3.35
N MET A 93 2.63 -1.42 3.35
CA MET A 93 1.83 -1.82 4.51
C MET A 93 2.72 -2.20 5.72
N GLY A 94 3.87 -2.84 5.48
CA GLY A 94 4.81 -3.18 6.54
C GLY A 94 5.44 -1.95 7.20
N LEU A 95 5.81 -0.94 6.41
CA LEU A 95 6.34 0.34 6.91
C LEU A 95 5.29 1.10 7.71
N GLU A 96 4.05 1.18 7.21
CA GLU A 96 2.93 1.79 7.94
C GLU A 96 2.71 1.10 9.30
N SER A 97 2.75 -0.24 9.34
CA SER A 97 2.65 -0.97 10.59
C SER A 97 3.81 -0.62 11.54
N LEU A 98 5.04 -0.56 11.04
CA LEU A 98 6.22 -0.26 11.85
C LEU A 98 6.24 1.17 12.39
N GLU A 99 5.72 2.16 11.66
CA GLU A 99 5.61 3.55 12.14
C GLU A 99 4.71 3.68 13.36
N SER A 100 3.70 2.82 13.46
CA SER A 100 2.78 2.76 14.60
C SER A 100 3.23 1.83 15.74
N THR A 101 4.34 1.12 15.56
CA THR A 101 4.86 0.14 16.52
C THR A 101 6.03 0.73 17.30
N ASP A 102 6.02 0.61 18.64
CA ASP A 102 7.17 1.04 19.43
C ASP A 102 8.34 0.04 19.33
N SER A 103 9.51 0.45 19.81
CA SER A 103 10.73 -0.36 19.68
C SER A 103 10.68 -1.67 20.47
N GLU A 104 9.99 -1.71 21.60
CA GLU A 104 9.93 -2.92 22.45
C GLU A 104 9.04 -3.98 21.81
N ASP A 105 7.89 -3.56 21.28
CA ASP A 105 6.99 -4.43 20.53
C ASP A 105 7.64 -4.93 19.24
N ALA A 106 8.32 -4.05 18.50
CA ALA A 106 9.03 -4.41 17.28
C ALA A 106 10.14 -5.44 17.53
N LEU A 107 10.91 -5.29 18.60
CA LEU A 107 11.95 -6.25 19.00
C LEU A 107 11.34 -7.57 19.44
N SER A 108 10.24 -7.55 20.18
CA SER A 108 9.53 -8.77 20.59
C SER A 108 9.04 -9.59 19.40
N VAL A 109 8.51 -8.92 18.37
CA VAL A 109 8.11 -9.58 17.12
C VAL A 109 9.34 -10.12 16.38
N LEU A 110 10.43 -9.36 16.32
CA LEU A 110 11.66 -9.81 15.68
C LEU A 110 12.24 -11.05 16.35
N ASP A 111 12.27 -11.09 17.69
CA ASP A 111 12.77 -12.24 18.45
C ASP A 111 11.89 -13.47 18.20
N PHE A 112 10.56 -13.33 18.24
CA PHE A 112 9.63 -14.41 17.89
C PHE A 112 9.85 -14.95 16.47
N ILE A 113 10.05 -14.04 15.53
CA ILE A 113 10.36 -14.37 14.13
C ILE A 113 11.67 -15.17 14.06
N LEU A 114 12.72 -14.74 14.75
CA LEU A 114 14.02 -15.42 14.77
C LEU A 114 13.99 -16.77 15.47
N GLU A 115 13.16 -16.95 16.51
CA GLU A 115 12.97 -18.23 17.20
C GLU A 115 12.33 -19.29 16.30
N ASP A 116 11.42 -18.92 15.39
CA ASP A 116 10.84 -19.84 14.39
C ASP A 116 11.86 -20.28 13.33
N TYR A 117 13.06 -19.68 13.33
CA TYR A 117 14.12 -19.92 12.35
C TYR A 117 15.32 -20.73 12.87
N GLU A 118 15.36 -21.06 14.17
CA GLU A 118 16.31 -22.03 14.76
C GLU A 118 15.80 -23.48 14.71
#